data_AF-A0A4V1UET5-F1
#
_entry.id   AF-A0A4V1UET5-F1
#
_cell.length_a   1.000
_cell.length_b   1.000
_cell.length_c   1.000
_cell.angle_alpha   90.00
_cell.angle_beta   90.00
_cell.angle_gamma   90.00
#
_symmetry.space_group_name_H-M   'P 1'
#
loop_
_entity.id
_entity.type
_entity.pdbx_description
1 polymer ?
#
loop_
_entity_poly.entity_id
_entity_poly.type
_entity_poly.pdbx_seq_one_letter_code
_entity_poly.pdbx_strand_id
1 'polypeptide(L)'
;MFSTQVLLSNQKIPLSLQQISPLKNQDRFILPFGFWFVVTTVLLVLPVSPDEEESWITRIPLFDKWIHAGLFMILSILLCWGIYKIRGRSPKLRTYFIRIAWGCLIYGIVMEFVQKYFIPERSFDLGDIVADGAGALLGSYISIRRFIKK
;
A
#
# COMPACT_ATOMS: atom_id res chain seq x y z
N MET A 1 33.33 -37.26 -31.79
CA MET A 1 32.51 -36.89 -30.61
C MET A 1 33.26 -35.82 -29.83
N PHE A 2 33.31 -34.59 -30.37
CA PHE A 2 33.92 -33.44 -29.70
C PHE A 2 32.82 -32.47 -29.30
N SER A 3 32.96 -31.98 -28.08
CA SER A 3 31.92 -31.42 -27.23
C SER A 3 31.41 -30.07 -27.72
N THR A 4 30.12 -29.99 -28.08
CA THR A 4 29.40 -28.75 -28.38
C THR A 4 29.33 -27.78 -27.18
N GLN A 5 29.69 -28.26 -25.99
CA GLN A 5 29.69 -27.48 -24.74
C GLN A 5 30.83 -26.44 -24.68
N VAL A 6 31.93 -26.61 -25.43
CA VAL A 6 33.08 -25.70 -25.35
C VAL A 6 32.87 -24.42 -26.16
N LEU A 7 32.01 -24.45 -27.19
CA LEU A 7 31.80 -23.29 -28.08
C LEU A 7 30.88 -22.20 -27.50
N LEU A 8 30.08 -22.52 -26.48
CA LEU A 8 29.21 -21.54 -25.83
C LEU A 8 29.88 -20.79 -24.66
N SER A 9 31.05 -21.24 -24.20
CA SER A 9 31.73 -20.65 -23.03
C SER A 9 32.40 -19.29 -23.32
N ASN A 10 32.51 -18.88 -24.59
CA ASN A 10 33.24 -17.67 -24.99
C ASN A 10 32.40 -16.62 -25.74
N GLN A 11 31.08 -16.81 -25.86
CA GLN A 11 30.22 -15.74 -26.36
C GLN A 11 29.94 -14.74 -25.24
N LYS A 12 30.60 -13.58 -25.30
CA LYS A 12 30.23 -12.40 -24.51
C LYS A 12 28.79 -12.04 -24.87
N ILE A 13 27.87 -12.38 -23.96
CA ILE A 13 26.47 -11.98 -24.06
C ILE A 13 26.46 -10.44 -24.19
N PRO A 14 25.83 -9.87 -25.23
CA PRO A 14 25.81 -8.42 -25.42
C PRO A 14 25.17 -7.75 -24.19
N LEU A 15 25.69 -6.60 -23.78
CA LEU A 15 25.23 -5.86 -22.60
C LEU A 15 23.71 -5.61 -22.60
N SER A 16 23.11 -5.49 -23.78
CA SER A 16 21.66 -5.34 -23.98
C SER A 16 20.85 -6.53 -23.46
N LEU A 17 21.39 -7.75 -23.51
CA LEU A 17 20.75 -8.96 -23.01
C LEU A 17 21.01 -9.22 -21.51
N GLN A 18 22.07 -8.63 -20.94
CA GLN A 18 22.29 -8.66 -19.48
C GLN A 18 21.29 -7.77 -18.72
N GLN A 19 20.70 -6.75 -19.37
CA GLN A 19 19.65 -5.92 -18.77
C GLN A 19 18.29 -6.61 -18.68
N ILE A 20 18.07 -7.69 -19.42
CA ILE A 20 16.86 -8.51 -19.32
C ILE A 20 17.05 -9.52 -18.18
N SER A 21 17.38 -9.01 -16.98
CA SER A 21 17.15 -9.80 -15.77
C SER A 21 15.64 -10.07 -15.70
N PRO A 22 15.19 -11.32 -15.55
CA PRO A 22 13.77 -11.59 -15.51
C PRO A 22 13.16 -10.80 -14.35
N LEU A 23 12.10 -10.04 -14.64
CA LEU A 23 11.27 -9.30 -13.67
C LEU A 23 10.80 -10.15 -12.47
N LYS A 24 10.94 -11.48 -12.57
CA LYS A 24 10.51 -12.61 -11.73
C LYS A 24 10.68 -12.52 -10.21
N ASN A 25 11.30 -11.47 -9.65
CA ASN A 25 11.50 -11.35 -8.20
C ASN A 25 10.90 -10.08 -7.58
N GLN A 26 10.43 -9.10 -8.36
CA GLN A 26 9.89 -7.83 -7.84
C GLN A 26 8.39 -7.95 -7.49
N ASP A 27 7.67 -8.78 -8.23
CA ASP A 27 6.23 -9.05 -8.13
C ASP A 27 5.82 -9.49 -6.72
N ARG A 28 6.70 -10.27 -6.06
CA ARG A 28 6.49 -10.82 -4.71
C ARG A 28 6.25 -9.75 -3.64
N PHE A 29 6.75 -8.54 -3.85
CA PHE A 29 6.60 -7.43 -2.90
C PHE A 29 5.40 -6.54 -3.23
N ILE A 30 4.87 -6.64 -4.44
CA ILE A 30 3.67 -5.91 -4.89
C ILE A 30 2.40 -6.66 -4.47
N LEU A 31 2.45 -8.00 -4.44
CA LEU A 31 1.32 -8.85 -4.02
C LEU A 31 0.68 -8.47 -2.67
N PRO A 32 1.43 -8.31 -1.56
CA PRO A 32 0.81 -7.98 -0.27
C PRO A 32 0.20 -6.58 -0.26
N PHE A 33 0.81 -5.61 -0.97
CA PHE A 33 0.20 -4.31 -1.17
C PHE A 33 -1.11 -4.43 -1.96
N GLY A 34 -1.12 -5.13 -3.09
CA GLY A 34 -2.30 -5.30 -3.93
C GLY A 34 -3.44 -5.99 -3.18
N PHE A 35 -3.13 -7.05 -2.43
CA PHE A 35 -4.10 -7.72 -1.56
C PHE A 35 -4.70 -6.76 -0.54
N TRP A 36 -3.85 -6.05 0.22
CA TRP A 36 -4.34 -5.14 1.25
C TRP A 36 -5.11 -3.95 0.67
N PHE A 37 -4.69 -3.44 -0.48
CA PHE A 37 -5.42 -2.39 -1.20
C PHE A 37 -6.84 -2.83 -1.56
N VAL A 38 -7.00 -4.05 -2.07
CA VAL A 38 -8.34 -4.63 -2.34
C VAL A 38 -9.14 -4.77 -1.06
N VAL A 39 -8.54 -5.31 0.02
CA VAL A 39 -9.21 -5.43 1.32
C VAL A 39 -9.68 -4.07 1.83
N THR A 40 -8.79 -3.07 1.83
CA THR A 40 -9.13 -1.70 2.23
C THR A 40 -10.27 -1.13 1.38
N THR A 41 -10.19 -1.27 0.06
CA THR A 41 -11.24 -0.78 -0.86
C THR A 41 -12.59 -1.43 -0.56
N VAL A 42 -12.61 -2.75 -0.44
CA VAL A 42 -13.83 -3.51 -0.15
C VAL A 42 -14.41 -3.06 1.18
N LEU A 43 -13.60 -2.99 2.24
CA LEU A 43 -14.08 -2.59 3.57
C LEU A 43 -14.65 -1.16 3.61
N LEU A 44 -14.06 -0.23 2.85
CA LEU A 44 -14.59 1.14 2.73
C LEU A 44 -15.96 1.19 2.03
N VAL A 45 -16.18 0.36 1.01
CA VAL A 45 -17.43 0.39 0.23
C VAL A 45 -18.51 -0.57 0.73
N LEU A 46 -18.24 -1.39 1.74
CA LEU A 46 -19.25 -2.25 2.34
C LEU A 46 -20.37 -1.37 2.94
N PRO A 47 -21.64 -1.54 2.57
CA PRO A 47 -22.74 -0.80 3.19
C PRO A 47 -22.88 -1.21 4.66
N VAL A 48 -23.30 -0.27 5.52
CA VAL A 48 -23.64 -0.57 6.92
C VAL A 48 -25.14 -0.77 6.98
N SER A 49 -25.59 -1.99 7.27
CA SER A 49 -27.02 -2.24 7.44
C SER A 49 -27.52 -1.60 8.74
N PRO A 50 -28.77 -1.10 8.78
CA PRO A 50 -29.35 -0.49 9.98
C PRO A 50 -29.37 -1.45 11.19
N ASP A 51 -29.47 -2.75 10.94
CA ASP A 51 -29.53 -3.79 11.97
C ASP A 51 -28.17 -3.98 12.70
N GLU A 52 -27.06 -3.56 12.09
CA GLU A 52 -25.73 -3.63 12.70
C GLU A 52 -25.41 -2.43 13.62
N GLU A 53 -26.22 -1.36 13.58
CA GLU A 53 -26.07 -0.19 14.46
C GLU A 53 -26.26 -0.53 15.95
N GLU A 54 -26.99 -1.59 16.30
CA GLU A 54 -27.19 -2.02 17.69
C GLU A 54 -26.13 -3.01 18.22
N SER A 55 -25.11 -3.34 17.43
CA SER A 55 -24.08 -4.29 17.85
C SER A 55 -23.19 -3.75 18.99
N TRP A 56 -22.53 -4.63 19.74
CA TRP A 56 -21.58 -4.20 20.79
C TRP A 56 -20.37 -3.44 20.22
N ILE A 57 -20.12 -3.56 18.91
CA ILE A 57 -19.00 -2.97 18.20
C ILE A 57 -19.24 -1.48 17.94
N THR A 58 -20.47 -1.09 17.61
CA THR A 58 -20.87 0.32 17.40
C THR A 58 -20.95 1.12 18.69
N ARG A 59 -20.97 0.45 19.86
CA ARG A 59 -20.87 1.11 21.18
C ARG A 59 -19.49 1.68 21.49
N ILE A 60 -18.45 1.26 20.76
CA ILE A 60 -17.12 1.84 20.92
C ILE A 60 -17.12 3.20 20.18
N PRO A 61 -16.94 4.33 20.91
CA PRO A 61 -16.94 5.63 20.27
C PRO A 61 -15.80 5.71 19.25
N LEU A 62 -16.12 6.24 18.06
CA LEU A 62 -15.17 6.42 16.95
C LEU A 62 -14.57 5.12 16.40
N PHE A 63 -15.20 3.96 16.63
CA PHE A 63 -14.68 2.66 16.16
C PHE A 63 -14.34 2.64 14.66
N ASP A 64 -15.24 3.18 13.84
CA ASP A 64 -15.06 3.31 12.40
C ASP A 64 -13.77 4.07 12.04
N LYS A 65 -13.50 5.17 12.76
CA LYS A 65 -12.26 5.96 12.58
C LYS A 65 -11.00 5.18 12.96
N TRP A 66 -11.07 4.30 13.95
CA TRP A 66 -9.95 3.41 14.27
C TRP A 66 -9.70 2.39 13.16
N ILE A 67 -10.76 1.87 12.53
CA ILE A 67 -10.64 0.99 11.37
C ILE A 67 -9.98 1.75 10.21
N HIS A 68 -10.51 2.92 9.84
CA HIS A 68 -9.94 3.79 8.80
C HIS A 68 -8.46 4.07 9.03
N ALA A 69 -8.09 4.55 10.22
CA ALA A 69 -6.69 4.79 10.58
C ALA A 69 -5.82 3.51 10.47
N GLY A 70 -6.34 2.36 10.92
CA GLY A 70 -5.65 1.07 10.82
C GLY A 70 -5.43 0.61 9.37
N LEU A 71 -6.47 0.70 8.53
CA LEU A 71 -6.43 0.32 7.11
C LEU A 71 -5.37 1.13 6.36
N PHE A 72 -5.41 2.46 6.50
CA PHE A 72 -4.48 3.35 5.80
C PHE A 72 -3.06 3.30 6.37
N MET A 73 -2.89 3.01 7.66
CA MET A 73 -1.58 2.76 8.26
C MET A 73 -0.90 1.54 7.64
N ILE A 74 -1.60 0.40 7.58
CA ILE A 74 -1.04 -0.83 7.00
C ILE A 74 -0.79 -0.65 5.50
N LEU A 75 -1.73 -0.02 4.79
CA LEU A 75 -1.57 0.29 3.36
C LEU A 75 -0.31 1.13 3.09
N SER A 76 -0.10 2.18 3.88
CA SER A 76 1.07 3.05 3.79
C SER A 76 2.38 2.31 4.09
N ILE A 77 2.40 1.45 5.12
CA ILE A 77 3.57 0.63 5.47
C ILE A 77 3.92 -0.33 4.33
N LEU A 78 2.94 -1.02 3.76
CA LEU A 78 3.16 -1.97 2.66
C LEU A 78 3.71 -1.29 1.42
N LEU A 79 3.18 -0.11 1.06
CA LEU A 79 3.74 0.72 -0.02
C LEU A 79 5.18 1.14 0.26
N CYS A 80 5.46 1.64 1.47
CA CYS A 80 6.81 2.06 1.85
C CYS A 80 7.80 0.90 1.83
N TRP A 81 7.38 -0.28 2.31
CA TRP A 81 8.18 -1.49 2.26
C TRP A 81 8.46 -1.94 0.83
N GLY A 82 7.46 -1.96 -0.05
CA GLY A 82 7.63 -2.26 -1.47
C GLY A 82 8.65 -1.33 -2.15
N ILE A 83 8.52 -0.01 -1.92
CA ILE A 83 9.48 0.97 -2.43
C ILE A 83 10.89 0.75 -1.86
N TYR A 84 11.02 0.47 -0.57
CA TYR A 84 12.33 0.15 0.03
C TYR A 84 12.95 -1.10 -0.60
N LYS A 85 12.16 -2.15 -0.88
CA LYS A 85 12.67 -3.39 -1.51
C LYS A 85 13.13 -3.16 -2.95
N ILE A 86 12.48 -2.26 -3.69
CA ILE A 86 12.85 -1.92 -5.07
C ILE A 86 14.05 -0.97 -5.12
N ARG A 87 14.10 0.04 -4.24
CA ARG A 87 15.07 1.15 -4.30
C ARG A 87 16.24 1.02 -3.33
N GLY A 88 16.17 0.10 -2.37
CA GLY A 88 17.16 -0.04 -1.30
C GLY A 88 17.29 1.21 -0.43
N ARG A 89 18.48 1.40 0.17
CA ARG A 89 18.81 2.59 0.99
C ARG A 89 19.18 3.79 0.12
N SER A 90 18.22 4.26 -0.67
CA SER A 90 18.38 5.50 -1.44
C SER A 90 18.28 6.74 -0.55
N PRO A 91 19.08 7.81 -0.78
CA PRO A 91 18.92 9.08 -0.07
C PRO A 91 17.54 9.73 -0.30
N LYS A 92 16.85 9.36 -1.39
CA LYS A 92 15.50 9.86 -1.72
C LYS A 92 14.37 9.09 -1.03
N LEU A 93 14.68 8.07 -0.23
CA LEU A 93 13.68 7.19 0.36
C LEU A 93 12.68 7.94 1.26
N ARG A 94 13.15 8.93 2.03
CA ARG A 94 12.30 9.79 2.86
C ARG A 94 11.27 10.54 2.01
N THR A 95 11.70 11.09 0.88
CA THR A 95 10.82 11.80 -0.05
C THR A 95 9.75 10.88 -0.62
N TYR A 96 10.11 9.63 -0.96
CA TYR A 96 9.12 8.65 -1.43
C TYR A 96 8.08 8.32 -0.35
N PHE A 97 8.49 8.14 0.91
CA PHE A 97 7.54 7.83 1.99
C PHE A 97 6.59 8.99 2.27
N ILE A 98 7.08 10.24 2.23
CA ILE A 98 6.21 11.42 2.34
C ILE A 98 5.21 11.48 1.18
N ARG A 99 5.64 11.19 -0.05
CA ARG A 99 4.74 11.13 -1.22
C ARG A 99 3.71 10.02 -1.09
N ILE A 100 4.07 8.87 -0.51
CA ILE A 100 3.14 7.79 -0.23
C ILE A 100 2.07 8.24 0.77
N ALA A 101 2.44 8.91 1.86
CA ALA A 101 1.46 9.44 2.81
C ALA A 101 0.44 10.36 2.13
N TRP A 102 0.91 11.28 1.28
CA TRP A 102 0.03 12.15 0.49
C TRP A 102 -0.85 11.38 -0.49
N GLY A 103 -0.29 10.37 -1.19
CA GLY A 103 -1.05 9.52 -2.10
C GLY A 103 -2.16 8.74 -1.40
N CYS A 104 -1.87 8.20 -0.21
CA CYS A 104 -2.86 7.53 0.64
C CYS A 104 -3.95 8.50 1.10
N LEU A 105 -3.61 9.72 1.54
CA LEU A 105 -4.60 10.73 1.94
C LEU A 105 -5.53 11.11 0.77
N ILE A 106 -4.96 11.35 -0.41
CA ILE A 106 -5.75 11.64 -1.62
C ILE A 106 -6.67 10.46 -1.95
N TYR A 107 -6.17 9.23 -1.82
CA TYR A 107 -6.98 8.03 -2.02
C TYR A 107 -8.16 7.97 -1.03
N GLY A 108 -7.94 8.22 0.27
CA GLY A 108 -9.02 8.28 1.27
C GLY A 108 -10.07 9.34 0.95
N ILE A 109 -9.64 10.56 0.61
CA ILE A 109 -10.55 11.63 0.17
C ILE A 109 -11.38 11.19 -1.04
N VAL A 110 -10.76 10.55 -2.03
CA VAL A 110 -11.49 10.04 -3.20
C VAL A 110 -12.51 8.99 -2.78
N MET A 111 -12.16 8.09 -1.86
CA MET A 111 -13.07 7.05 -1.37
C MET A 111 -14.28 7.63 -0.63
N GLU A 112 -14.12 8.69 0.15
CA GLU A 112 -15.25 9.40 0.78
C GLU A 112 -16.24 9.96 -0.25
N PHE A 113 -15.73 10.50 -1.37
CA PHE A 113 -16.61 10.90 -2.47
C PHE A 113 -17.24 9.70 -3.18
N VAL A 114 -16.51 8.58 -3.32
CA VAL A 114 -17.07 7.34 -3.89
C VAL A 114 -18.22 6.84 -3.01
N GLN A 115 -18.02 6.77 -1.69
CA GLN A 115 -19.05 6.39 -0.73
C GLN A 115 -20.28 7.30 -0.85
N LYS A 116 -20.06 8.63 -0.80
CA LYS A 116 -21.14 9.63 -0.88
C LYS A 116 -22.03 9.51 -2.12
N TYR A 117 -21.43 9.23 -3.28
CA TYR A 117 -22.15 9.30 -4.56
C TYR A 117 -22.54 7.94 -5.14
N PHE A 118 -21.87 6.85 -4.74
CA PHE A 118 -22.04 5.54 -5.38
C PHE A 118 -22.43 4.42 -4.42
N ILE A 119 -22.27 4.58 -3.10
CA ILE A 119 -22.56 3.53 -2.13
C ILE A 119 -23.80 3.92 -1.31
N PRO A 120 -24.94 3.24 -1.52
CA PRO A 120 -26.11 3.42 -0.67
C PRO A 120 -25.75 3.16 0.80
N GLU A 121 -26.40 3.88 1.72
CA GLU A 121 -26.23 3.66 3.17
C GLU A 121 -24.82 3.97 3.71
N ARG A 122 -23.96 4.64 2.93
CA ARG A 122 -22.72 5.25 3.41
C ARG A 122 -22.82 6.77 3.44
N SER A 123 -22.45 7.36 4.56
CA SER A 123 -22.38 8.81 4.75
C SER A 123 -20.96 9.31 4.46
N PHE A 124 -20.88 10.58 4.06
CA PHE A 124 -19.62 11.29 3.94
C PHE A 124 -19.21 11.83 5.32
N ASP A 125 -17.99 11.54 5.77
CA ASP A 125 -17.49 11.99 7.07
C ASP A 125 -16.07 12.57 6.97
N LEU A 126 -15.93 13.84 7.35
CA LEU A 126 -14.63 14.49 7.46
C LEU A 126 -13.72 13.82 8.50
N GLY A 127 -14.30 13.20 9.53
CA GLY A 127 -13.59 12.43 10.52
C GLY A 127 -12.83 11.24 9.93
N ASP A 128 -13.37 10.64 8.87
CA ASP A 128 -12.79 9.47 8.22
C ASP A 128 -11.62 9.89 7.33
N ILE A 129 -11.72 11.04 6.66
CA ILE A 129 -10.57 11.68 5.97
C ILE A 129 -9.42 11.95 6.96
N VAL A 130 -9.73 12.45 8.16
CA VAL A 130 -8.72 12.72 9.19
C VAL A 130 -8.11 11.41 9.69
N ALA A 131 -8.92 10.37 9.89
CA ALA A 131 -8.46 9.05 10.30
C ALA A 131 -7.55 8.40 9.25
N ASP A 132 -7.95 8.41 7.97
CA ASP A 132 -7.17 7.92 6.84
C ASP A 132 -5.82 8.63 6.74
N GLY A 133 -5.83 9.96 6.85
CA GLY A 133 -4.64 10.80 6.87
C GLY A 133 -3.72 10.49 8.04
N ALA A 134 -4.26 10.37 9.25
CA ALA A 134 -3.50 10.02 10.45
C ALA A 134 -2.86 8.64 10.33
N GLY A 135 -3.62 7.65 9.84
CA GLY A 135 -3.13 6.30 9.55
C GLY A 135 -1.97 6.33 8.56
N ALA A 136 -2.15 6.99 7.42
CA ALA A 136 -1.13 7.11 6.38
C ALA A 136 0.16 7.79 6.88
N LEU A 137 0.04 8.87 7.65
CA LEU A 137 1.17 9.57 8.25
C LEU A 137 1.91 8.68 9.26
N LEU A 138 1.17 7.98 10.13
CA LEU A 138 1.74 7.08 11.13
C LEU A 138 2.47 5.91 10.46
N GLY A 139 1.88 5.30 9.44
CA GLY A 139 2.49 4.20 8.69
C GLY A 139 3.78 4.62 7.98
N SER A 140 3.78 5.80 7.37
CA SER A 140 4.98 6.39 6.77
C SER A 140 6.04 6.72 7.82
N TYR A 141 5.67 7.28 8.97
CA TYR A 141 6.58 7.57 10.07
C TYR A 141 7.26 6.30 10.62
N ILE A 142 6.48 5.24 10.88
CA ILE A 142 7.00 3.93 11.28
C ILE A 142 8.00 3.41 10.24
N SER A 143 7.66 3.52 8.96
CA SER A 143 8.53 3.09 7.86
C SER A 143 9.84 3.89 7.77
N ILE A 144 9.80 5.21 7.98
CA ILE A 144 11.01 6.05 8.08
C ILE A 144 11.90 5.56 9.22
N ARG A 145 11.32 5.34 10.41
CA ARG A 145 12.05 4.85 11.59
C ARG A 145 12.67 3.48 11.34
N ARG A 146 12.00 2.61 10.58
CA ARG A 146 12.40 1.20 10.39
C ARG A 146 13.41 0.99 9.25
N PHE A 147 13.32 1.78 8.18
CA PHE A 147 14.10 1.55 6.95
C PHE A 147 15.21 2.59 6.71
N ILE A 148 15.05 3.82 7.22
CA ILE A 148 16.02 4.91 7.02
C ILE A 148 16.91 5.09 8.23
N LYS A 149 16.32 5.21 9.43
CA LYS A 149 17.11 5.34 10.66
C LYS A 149 17.63 3.96 11.08
N LYS A 150 18.95 3.81 11.12
CA LYS A 150 19.64 2.85 11.98
C LYS A 150 20.12 3.60 13.21
#